data_AF-A0A2N0QW02-F1
#
_entry.id   AF-A0A2N0QW02-F1
#
_cell.length_a   1.000
_cell.length_b   1.000
_cell.length_c   1.000
_cell.angle_alpha   90.00
_cell.angle_beta   90.00
_cell.angle_gamma   90.00
#
_symmetry.space_group_name_H-M   'P 1'
#
loop_
_entity.id
_entity.type
_entity.pdbx_description
1 polymer ?
#
loop_
_entity_poly.entity_id
_entity_poly.type
_entity_poly.pdbx_seq_one_letter_code
_entity_poly.pdbx_strand_id
1 'polypeptide(L)'
;TKAHENFDSFEVLKELAPFHFILDHNPFDITDFHAKTTREQISGKLSLHFDKMQKNILYCLDKWIGECNEPRSIKPIWNFTNHVTAKLIANICIGEEASQHEDVIHTFAVLTDDMNRFFFLPPFLSFIHQKLHEFVISLPFLIGFSPIAKHKKILINRMKPVVENRIQQKKILGDSYKPSDDILEFYMSQPDFVPSNVNYNYFADLLFFLIIVGIGTTGKSLANLLFGIISPLP
;
A
#
# COMPACT_ATOMS: atom_id res chain seq x y z
N THR A 1 -15.13 18.37 28.36
CA THR A 1 -14.07 18.17 27.35
C THR A 1 -13.51 16.77 27.49
N LYS A 2 -14.09 15.80 26.79
CA LYS A 2 -13.70 14.37 26.77
C LYS A 2 -13.21 13.90 25.39
N ALA A 3 -13.09 14.82 24.42
CA ALA A 3 -12.79 14.51 23.03
C ALA A 3 -11.29 14.26 22.75
N HIS A 4 -10.42 14.36 23.76
CA HIS A 4 -8.97 14.19 23.61
C HIS A 4 -8.42 12.86 24.16
N GLU A 5 -9.24 12.00 24.78
CA GLU A 5 -8.71 10.82 25.49
C GLU A 5 -8.70 9.50 24.70
N ASN A 6 -9.21 9.43 23.46
CA ASN A 6 -9.02 8.24 22.61
C ASN A 6 -9.15 8.61 21.13
N PHE A 7 -8.10 9.16 20.53
CA PHE A 7 -8.01 9.24 19.06
C PHE A 7 -7.58 7.87 18.54
N ASP A 8 -8.49 7.16 17.88
CA ASP A 8 -8.18 5.92 17.16
C ASP A 8 -8.14 6.21 15.65
N SER A 9 -6.94 6.14 15.07
CA SER A 9 -6.73 6.37 13.65
C SER A 9 -7.45 5.34 12.76
N PHE A 10 -7.69 4.11 13.24
CA PHE A 10 -8.42 3.10 12.47
C PHE A 10 -9.91 3.40 12.42
N GLU A 11 -10.52 3.89 13.50
CA GLU A 11 -11.92 4.32 13.47
C GLU A 11 -12.11 5.53 12.55
N VAL A 12 -11.20 6.51 12.59
CA VAL A 12 -11.22 7.64 11.63
C VAL A 12 -11.05 7.16 10.19
N LEU A 13 -10.14 6.21 9.93
CA LEU A 13 -9.93 5.67 8.60
C LEU A 13 -11.15 4.88 8.10
N LYS A 14 -11.83 4.15 8.98
CA LYS A 14 -13.05 3.38 8.69
C LYS A 14 -14.22 4.28 8.31
N GLU A 15 -14.33 5.46 8.92
CA GLU A 15 -15.34 6.47 8.55
C GLU A 15 -15.02 7.16 7.22
N LEU A 16 -13.75 7.41 6.92
CA LEU A 16 -13.32 8.14 5.73
C LEU A 16 -13.26 7.28 4.46
N ALA A 17 -12.99 5.98 4.61
CA ALA A 17 -12.73 5.08 3.51
C ALA A 17 -13.59 3.79 3.63
N PRO A 18 -14.55 3.56 2.72
CA PRO A 18 -15.42 2.39 2.70
C PRO A 18 -14.71 1.09 2.26
N PHE A 19 -13.65 0.67 2.97
CA PHE A 19 -12.85 -0.49 2.59
C PHE A 19 -13.65 -1.80 2.49
N HIS A 20 -14.78 -1.89 3.21
CA HIS A 20 -15.69 -3.04 3.14
C HIS A 20 -16.45 -3.16 1.80
N PHE A 21 -16.52 -2.11 0.97
CA PHE A 21 -17.05 -2.19 -0.41
C PHE A 21 -15.97 -2.52 -1.44
N ILE A 22 -14.71 -2.53 -1.01
CA ILE A 22 -13.50 -2.53 -1.83
C ILE A 22 -12.80 -3.88 -1.76
N LEU A 23 -12.64 -4.38 -0.54
CA LEU A 23 -11.94 -5.61 -0.21
C LEU A 23 -12.96 -6.70 0.07
N ASP A 24 -12.61 -7.93 -0.29
CA ASP A 24 -13.48 -9.09 -0.01
C ASP A 24 -13.49 -9.39 1.49
N HIS A 25 -12.40 -9.02 2.18
CA HIS A 25 -12.23 -9.14 3.63
C HIS A 25 -12.10 -7.76 4.26
N ASN A 26 -12.89 -7.50 5.30
CA ASN A 26 -12.84 -6.23 6.01
C ASN A 26 -11.51 -6.09 6.77
N PRO A 27 -10.63 -5.15 6.42
CA PRO A 27 -9.31 -5.02 7.04
C PRO A 27 -9.41 -4.58 8.51
N PHE A 28 -10.56 -4.04 8.93
CA PHE A 28 -10.78 -3.62 10.31
C PHE A 28 -11.13 -4.76 11.26
N ASP A 29 -11.42 -5.96 10.76
CA ASP A 29 -11.72 -7.12 11.62
C ASP A 29 -10.44 -7.72 12.25
N ILE A 30 -9.27 -7.31 11.75
CA ILE A 30 -7.95 -7.85 12.12
C ILE A 30 -6.91 -6.74 12.33
N THR A 31 -7.34 -5.60 12.87
CA THR A 31 -6.46 -4.44 13.14
C THR A 31 -5.23 -4.78 13.96
N ASP A 32 -5.38 -5.65 14.99
CA ASP A 32 -4.26 -6.12 15.81
C ASP A 32 -3.18 -6.83 14.97
N PHE A 33 -3.60 -7.62 13.99
CA PHE A 33 -2.69 -8.30 13.07
C PHE A 33 -1.95 -7.30 12.17
N HIS A 34 -2.65 -6.30 11.64
CA HIS A 34 -2.03 -5.24 10.83
C HIS A 34 -1.04 -4.39 11.66
N ALA A 35 -1.41 -4.04 12.89
CA ALA A 35 -0.55 -3.29 13.80
C ALA A 35 0.70 -4.10 14.18
N LYS A 36 0.53 -5.39 14.48
CA LYS A 36 1.64 -6.32 14.75
C LYS A 36 2.56 -6.45 13.54
N THR A 37 1.99 -6.68 12.35
CA THR A 37 2.74 -6.80 11.09
C THR A 37 3.57 -5.55 10.83
N THR A 38 2.97 -4.36 10.96
CA THR A 38 3.65 -3.08 10.77
C THR A 38 4.80 -2.91 11.78
N ARG A 39 4.53 -3.17 13.06
CA ARG A 39 5.52 -3.03 14.12
C ARG A 39 6.70 -3.99 13.95
N GLU A 40 6.44 -5.25 13.62
CA GLU A 40 7.48 -6.29 13.59
C GLU A 40 8.21 -6.34 12.25
N GLN A 41 7.49 -6.26 11.13
CA GLN A 41 8.06 -6.49 9.79
C GLN A 41 8.49 -5.20 9.09
N ILE A 42 7.96 -4.05 9.48
CA ILE A 42 8.37 -2.75 8.92
C ILE A 42 9.27 -2.03 9.93
N SER A 43 8.72 -1.62 11.08
CA SER A 43 9.48 -0.84 12.06
C SER A 43 10.62 -1.65 12.70
N GLY A 44 10.34 -2.88 13.12
CA GLY A 44 11.32 -3.77 13.76
C GLY A 44 12.43 -4.24 12.83
N LYS A 45 12.21 -4.18 11.51
CA LYS A 45 13.18 -4.58 10.48
C LYS A 45 13.67 -3.40 9.63
N LEU A 46 13.44 -2.16 10.07
CA LEU A 46 13.73 -0.97 9.27
C LEU A 46 15.20 -0.90 8.80
N SER A 47 16.14 -1.34 9.65
CA SER A 47 17.57 -1.39 9.32
C SER A 47 17.90 -2.33 8.16
N LEU A 48 17.16 -3.44 8.01
CA LEU A 48 17.32 -4.38 6.89
C LEU A 48 16.85 -3.78 5.56
N HIS A 49 15.95 -2.81 5.63
CA HIS A 49 15.37 -2.17 4.46
C HIS A 49 16.18 -0.97 3.96
N PHE A 50 17.06 -0.38 4.79
CA PHE A 50 17.71 0.90 4.46
C PHE A 50 18.50 0.90 3.16
N ASP A 51 19.36 -0.10 2.92
CA ASP A 51 20.16 -0.17 1.69
C ASP A 51 19.27 -0.25 0.45
N LYS A 52 18.22 -1.07 0.52
CA LYS A 52 17.22 -1.20 -0.55
C LYS A 52 16.43 0.08 -0.73
N MET A 53 16.06 0.76 0.35
CA MET A 53 15.36 2.03 0.31
C MET A 53 16.20 3.10 -0.38
N GLN A 54 17.47 3.25 0.00
CA GLN A 54 18.39 4.20 -0.63
C GLN A 54 18.56 3.89 -2.12
N LYS A 55 18.76 2.62 -2.49
CA LYS A 55 18.88 2.20 -3.89
C LYS A 55 17.62 2.51 -4.70
N ASN A 56 16.44 2.24 -4.14
CA ASN A 56 15.15 2.52 -4.77
C ASN A 56 14.92 4.04 -4.94
N ILE A 57 15.27 4.85 -3.94
CA ILE A 57 15.20 6.31 -4.03
C ILE A 57 16.12 6.81 -5.14
N LEU A 58 17.38 6.35 -5.18
CA LEU A 58 18.34 6.73 -6.22
C LEU A 58 17.85 6.35 -7.62
N TYR A 59 17.34 5.12 -7.78
CA TYR A 59 16.72 4.68 -9.04
C TYR A 59 15.57 5.61 -9.48
N CYS A 60 14.69 5.99 -8.55
CA CYS A 60 13.59 6.88 -8.88
C CYS A 60 14.07 8.30 -9.21
N LEU A 61 15.07 8.83 -8.50
CA LEU A 61 15.67 10.13 -8.80
C LEU A 61 16.31 10.13 -10.20
N ASP A 62 17.10 9.12 -10.52
CA ASP A 62 17.72 8.98 -11.84
C ASP A 62 16.68 8.85 -12.96
N LYS A 63 15.65 8.02 -12.75
CA LYS A 63 14.58 7.82 -13.72
C LYS A 63 13.74 9.07 -13.99
N TRP A 64 13.41 9.84 -12.95
CA TRP A 64 12.46 10.96 -13.06
C TRP A 64 13.15 12.30 -13.29
N ILE A 65 14.32 12.50 -12.70
CA ILE A 65 15.10 13.73 -12.79
C ILE A 65 16.21 13.54 -13.83
N GLY A 66 16.98 12.47 -13.68
CA GLY A 66 18.17 12.19 -14.49
C GLY A 66 19.25 13.25 -14.31
N GLU A 67 20.27 13.21 -15.17
CA GLU A 67 21.24 14.30 -15.26
C GLU A 67 20.56 15.58 -15.77
N CYS A 68 20.72 16.68 -15.04
CA CYS A 68 20.12 17.97 -15.38
C CYS A 68 21.24 19.00 -15.62
N ASN A 69 21.43 19.39 -16.88
CA ASN A 69 22.29 20.51 -17.25
C ASN A 69 21.61 21.87 -17.05
N GLU A 70 20.27 21.87 -16.96
CA GLU A 70 19.42 23.04 -16.70
C GLU A 70 18.31 22.69 -15.69
N PRO A 71 17.76 23.68 -14.95
CA PRO A 71 16.69 23.44 -13.99
C PRO A 71 15.45 22.79 -14.63
N ARG A 72 15.06 21.61 -14.13
CA ARG A 72 13.86 20.88 -14.59
C ARG A 72 12.71 21.03 -13.58
N SER A 73 11.51 21.32 -14.09
CA SER A 73 10.31 21.36 -13.25
C SER A 73 9.77 19.94 -13.04
N ILE A 74 9.70 19.49 -11.79
CA ILE A 74 9.08 18.23 -11.41
C ILE A 74 7.67 18.55 -10.92
N LYS A 75 6.67 18.38 -11.80
CA LYS A 75 5.26 18.61 -11.48
C LYS A 75 4.38 17.47 -12.00
N PRO A 76 3.44 16.95 -11.20
CA PRO A 76 3.21 17.23 -9.78
C PRO A 76 4.24 16.53 -8.88
N ILE A 77 4.75 17.20 -7.84
CA ILE A 77 5.67 16.60 -6.85
C ILE A 77 5.04 15.37 -6.17
N TRP A 78 3.71 15.40 -5.98
CA TRP A 78 2.91 14.29 -5.47
C TRP A 78 3.11 13.00 -6.28
N ASN A 79 3.13 13.11 -7.62
CA ASN A 79 3.30 11.94 -8.49
C ASN A 79 4.69 11.34 -8.30
N PHE A 80 5.72 12.18 -8.23
CA PHE A 80 7.08 11.73 -7.96
C PHE A 80 7.18 11.03 -6.61
N THR A 81 6.68 11.66 -5.53
CA THR A 81 6.76 11.09 -4.17
C THR A 81 5.96 9.80 -4.03
N ASN A 82 4.81 9.69 -4.71
CA ASN A 82 4.04 8.44 -4.71
C ASN A 82 4.75 7.33 -5.47
N HIS A 83 5.45 7.61 -6.58
CA HIS A 83 6.20 6.58 -7.29
C HIS A 83 7.42 6.09 -6.49
N VAL A 84 8.16 7.01 -5.84
CA VAL A 84 9.22 6.64 -4.90
C VAL A 84 8.64 5.76 -3.79
N THR A 85 7.58 6.23 -3.13
CA THR A 85 6.94 5.51 -2.02
C THR A 85 6.38 4.15 -2.46
N ALA A 86 5.75 4.08 -3.63
CA ALA A 86 5.21 2.84 -4.19
C ALA A 86 6.31 1.80 -4.44
N LYS A 87 7.47 2.21 -4.96
CA LYS A 87 8.62 1.31 -5.15
C LYS A 87 9.09 0.74 -3.81
N LEU A 88 9.23 1.60 -2.80
CA LEU A 88 9.67 1.20 -1.45
C LEU A 88 8.68 0.22 -0.82
N ILE A 89 7.39 0.58 -0.84
CA ILE A 89 6.31 -0.24 -0.26
C ILE A 89 6.16 -1.57 -1.01
N ALA A 90 6.24 -1.57 -2.34
CA ALA A 90 6.19 -2.81 -3.11
C ALA A 90 7.33 -3.75 -2.71
N ASN A 91 8.53 -3.23 -2.52
CA ASN A 91 9.67 -4.03 -2.10
C ASN A 91 9.45 -4.69 -0.72
N ILE A 92 8.98 -3.90 0.25
CA ILE A 92 8.68 -4.36 1.62
C ILE A 92 7.51 -5.35 1.63
N CYS A 93 6.48 -5.12 0.82
CA CYS A 93 5.24 -5.90 0.87
C CYS A 93 5.33 -7.21 0.10
N ILE A 94 5.86 -7.19 -1.12
CA ILE A 94 5.81 -8.33 -2.06
C ILE A 94 7.17 -8.75 -2.60
N GLY A 95 8.26 -8.26 -1.99
CA GLY A 95 9.62 -8.67 -2.31
C GLY A 95 10.19 -7.99 -3.57
N GLU A 96 11.47 -8.22 -3.80
CA GLU A 96 12.19 -7.71 -4.98
C GLU A 96 11.65 -8.34 -6.27
N GLU A 97 11.26 -9.61 -6.22
CA GLU A 97 10.79 -10.41 -7.35
C GLU A 97 9.59 -9.76 -8.05
N ALA A 98 8.61 -9.27 -7.28
CA ALA A 98 7.45 -8.59 -7.85
C ALA A 98 7.68 -7.07 -7.99
N SER A 99 8.34 -6.42 -7.02
CA SER A 99 8.48 -4.94 -7.00
C SER A 99 9.35 -4.34 -8.09
N GLN A 100 10.09 -5.15 -8.85
CA GLN A 100 10.84 -4.72 -10.03
C GLN A 100 9.97 -4.49 -11.28
N HIS A 101 8.72 -4.92 -11.27
CA HIS A 101 7.81 -4.72 -12.39
C HIS A 101 7.16 -3.32 -12.34
N GLU A 102 7.25 -2.59 -13.45
CA GLU A 102 6.74 -1.22 -13.54
C GLU A 102 5.21 -1.11 -13.42
N ASP A 103 4.48 -2.15 -13.82
CA ASP A 103 3.02 -2.18 -13.65
C ASP A 103 2.61 -2.21 -12.17
N VAL A 104 3.33 -2.95 -11.32
CA VAL A 104 3.13 -2.94 -9.86
C VAL A 104 3.37 -1.55 -9.29
N ILE A 105 4.53 -0.97 -9.60
CA ILE A 105 4.94 0.35 -9.07
C ILE A 105 3.92 1.41 -9.49
N HIS A 106 3.54 1.40 -10.77
CA HIS A 106 2.57 2.35 -11.30
C HIS A 106 1.19 2.17 -10.65
N THR A 107 0.69 0.94 -10.55
CA THR A 107 -0.61 0.65 -9.92
C THR A 107 -0.66 1.15 -8.49
N PHE A 108 0.41 0.95 -7.72
CA PHE A 108 0.52 1.45 -6.35
C PHE A 108 0.59 2.97 -6.32
N ALA A 109 1.44 3.59 -7.14
CA ALA A 109 1.66 5.04 -7.13
C ALA A 109 0.40 5.87 -7.43
N VAL A 110 -0.49 5.35 -8.28
CA VAL A 110 -1.75 6.01 -8.64
C VAL A 110 -2.96 5.53 -7.82
N LEU A 111 -2.76 4.57 -6.92
CA LEU A 111 -3.84 3.92 -6.17
C LEU A 111 -4.64 4.92 -5.33
N THR A 112 -3.94 5.77 -4.58
CA THR A 112 -4.57 6.78 -3.71
C THR A 112 -5.34 7.83 -4.51
N ASP A 113 -4.80 8.27 -5.65
CA ASP A 113 -5.49 9.22 -6.53
C ASP A 113 -6.73 8.61 -7.17
N ASP A 114 -6.64 7.37 -7.65
CA ASP A 114 -7.78 6.65 -8.17
C ASP A 114 -8.83 6.44 -7.08
N MET A 115 -8.45 6.05 -5.86
CA MET A 115 -9.38 5.96 -4.72
C MET A 115 -10.02 7.30 -4.37
N ASN A 116 -9.24 8.38 -4.33
CA ASN A 116 -9.72 9.69 -3.93
C ASN A 116 -10.82 10.22 -4.87
N ARG A 117 -10.73 9.92 -6.17
CA ARG A 117 -11.77 10.26 -7.14
C ARG A 117 -13.13 9.63 -6.83
N PHE A 118 -13.15 8.52 -6.10
CA PHE A 118 -14.39 7.82 -5.73
C PHE A 118 -14.83 8.09 -4.29
N PHE A 119 -13.90 8.24 -3.34
CA PHE A 119 -14.23 8.38 -1.91
C PHE A 119 -14.34 9.83 -1.42
N PHE A 120 -13.68 10.79 -2.06
CA PHE A 120 -13.79 12.20 -1.68
C PHE A 120 -14.92 12.93 -2.43
N LEU A 121 -16.04 12.24 -2.66
CA LEU A 121 -17.30 12.95 -2.87
C LEU A 121 -17.57 13.72 -1.56
N PRO A 122 -17.66 15.07 -1.57
CA PRO A 122 -17.96 15.80 -0.35
C PRO A 122 -19.24 15.21 0.29
N PRO A 123 -19.39 15.24 1.62
CA PRO A 123 -20.58 14.73 2.31
C PRO A 123 -21.81 15.64 2.09
N PHE A 124 -22.06 16.04 0.85
CA PHE A 124 -23.16 16.90 0.42
C PHE A 124 -24.52 16.25 0.60
N LEU A 125 -24.61 14.96 0.95
CA LEU A 125 -25.88 14.31 1.33
C LEU A 125 -25.96 14.02 2.83
N SER A 126 -24.87 14.20 3.58
CA SER A 126 -24.84 13.92 5.02
C SER A 126 -25.64 14.93 5.83
N PHE A 127 -25.96 16.11 5.27
CA PHE A 127 -26.91 17.05 5.88
C PHE A 127 -28.35 16.49 5.91
N ILE A 128 -28.68 15.58 4.99
CA ILE A 128 -29.96 14.86 4.97
C ILE A 128 -29.87 13.66 5.90
N HIS A 129 -28.91 12.77 5.64
CA HIS A 129 -28.63 11.60 6.47
C HIS A 129 -27.30 10.93 6.06
N GLN A 130 -26.47 10.52 7.03
CA GLN A 130 -25.16 9.87 6.76
C GLN A 130 -25.29 8.63 5.85
N LYS A 131 -26.24 7.74 6.14
CA LYS A 131 -26.50 6.54 5.31
C LYS A 131 -26.87 6.84 3.84
N LEU A 132 -27.41 8.03 3.55
CA LEU A 132 -27.73 8.41 2.17
C LEU A 132 -26.45 8.69 1.38
N HIS A 133 -25.48 9.34 2.00
CA HIS A 133 -24.17 9.58 1.40
C HIS A 133 -23.40 8.28 1.19
N GLU A 134 -23.40 7.39 2.19
CA GLU A 134 -22.83 6.04 2.09
C GLU A 134 -23.47 5.22 0.95
N PHE A 135 -24.80 5.30 0.81
CA PHE A 135 -25.51 4.65 -0.30
C PHE A 135 -25.02 5.16 -1.67
N VAL A 136 -24.88 6.47 -1.86
CA VAL A 136 -24.40 7.03 -3.13
C VAL A 136 -22.96 6.64 -3.45
N ILE A 137 -22.08 6.62 -2.44
CA ILE A 137 -20.69 6.17 -2.62
C ILE A 137 -20.63 4.67 -2.95
N SER A 138 -21.55 3.85 -2.41
CA SER A 138 -21.58 2.40 -2.65
C SER A 138 -22.18 2.00 -4.00
N LEU A 139 -22.99 2.86 -4.64
CA LEU A 139 -23.69 2.55 -5.90
C LEU A 139 -22.78 1.97 -7.01
N PRO A 140 -21.60 2.54 -7.32
CA PRO A 140 -20.70 1.95 -8.32
C PRO A 140 -20.30 0.51 -7.98
N PHE A 141 -20.02 0.23 -6.71
CA PHE A 141 -19.62 -1.10 -6.24
C PHE A 141 -20.77 -2.10 -6.34
N LEU A 142 -22.00 -1.68 -6.03
CA LEU A 142 -23.20 -2.53 -6.14
C LEU A 142 -23.51 -2.99 -7.57
N ILE A 143 -23.15 -2.19 -8.58
CA ILE A 143 -23.31 -2.54 -10.01
C ILE A 143 -22.05 -3.18 -10.61
N GLY A 144 -21.10 -3.61 -9.77
CA GLY A 144 -19.88 -4.31 -10.17
C GLY A 144 -18.74 -3.44 -10.68
N PHE A 145 -18.87 -2.10 -10.58
CA PHE A 145 -17.79 -1.17 -10.91
C PHE A 145 -16.91 -0.93 -9.69
N SER A 146 -15.77 -1.64 -9.63
CA SER A 146 -14.75 -1.43 -8.60
C SER A 146 -13.52 -0.72 -9.21
N PRO A 147 -13.28 0.56 -8.86
CA PRO A 147 -12.19 1.35 -9.46
C PRO A 147 -10.78 0.83 -9.11
N ILE A 148 -10.73 -0.01 -8.07
CA ILE A 148 -9.53 -0.63 -7.52
C ILE A 148 -9.33 -2.08 -7.97
N ALA A 149 -10.34 -2.71 -8.59
CA ALA A 149 -10.26 -4.12 -8.97
C ALA A 149 -9.09 -4.35 -9.96
N LYS A 150 -8.82 -3.36 -10.83
CA LYS A 150 -7.64 -3.38 -11.72
C LYS A 150 -6.32 -3.45 -10.93
N HIS A 151 -6.23 -2.72 -9.82
CA HIS A 151 -5.04 -2.61 -8.98
C HIS A 151 -4.82 -3.92 -8.20
N LYS A 152 -5.89 -4.45 -7.58
CA LYS A 152 -5.86 -5.76 -6.89
C LYS A 152 -5.49 -6.89 -7.86
N LYS A 153 -6.03 -6.86 -9.09
CA LYS A 153 -5.71 -7.86 -10.13
C LYS A 153 -4.22 -7.85 -10.51
N ILE A 154 -3.63 -6.67 -10.68
CA ILE A 154 -2.19 -6.54 -10.97
C ILE A 154 -1.35 -7.10 -9.81
N LEU A 155 -1.71 -6.75 -8.56
CA LEU A 155 -1.08 -7.31 -7.36
C LEU A 155 -1.13 -8.84 -7.35
N ILE A 156 -2.32 -9.44 -7.51
CA ILE A 156 -2.49 -10.90 -7.52
C ILE A 156 -1.65 -11.55 -8.61
N ASN A 157 -1.70 -11.01 -9.84
CA ASN A 157 -0.98 -11.57 -10.98
C ASN A 157 0.53 -11.60 -10.78
N ARG A 158 1.08 -10.61 -10.07
CA ARG A 158 2.53 -10.48 -9.82
C ARG A 158 2.97 -11.20 -8.55
N MET A 159 2.12 -11.25 -7.53
CA MET A 159 2.36 -11.95 -6.27
C MET A 159 2.29 -13.48 -6.44
N LYS A 160 1.30 -13.98 -7.20
CA LYS A 160 1.07 -15.41 -7.37
C LYS A 160 2.32 -16.22 -7.78
N PRO A 161 3.05 -15.87 -8.86
CA PRO A 161 4.23 -16.62 -9.25
C PRO A 161 5.35 -16.56 -8.21
N VAL A 162 5.45 -15.47 -7.43
CA VAL A 162 6.43 -15.35 -6.34
C VAL A 162 6.11 -16.35 -5.22
N VAL A 163 4.84 -16.40 -4.80
CA VAL A 163 4.39 -17.37 -3.78
C VAL A 163 4.61 -18.81 -4.24
N GLU A 164 4.20 -19.14 -5.46
CA GLU A 164 4.37 -20.48 -6.03
C GLU A 164 5.85 -20.89 -6.08
N ASN A 165 6.72 -19.98 -6.52
CA ASN A 165 8.15 -20.24 -6.56
C ASN A 165 8.74 -20.45 -5.15
N ARG A 166 8.37 -19.61 -4.17
CA ARG A 166 8.83 -19.74 -2.78
C ARG A 166 8.35 -21.04 -2.12
N ILE A 167 7.11 -21.46 -2.37
CA ILE A 167 6.60 -22.78 -1.90
C ILE A 167 7.44 -23.91 -2.49
N GLN A 168 7.73 -23.86 -3.80
CA GLN A 168 8.55 -24.87 -4.46
C GLN A 168 9.99 -24.89 -3.92
N GLN A 169 10.60 -23.72 -3.73
CA GLN A 169 11.94 -23.62 -3.18
C GLN A 169 12.01 -24.16 -1.74
N LYS A 170 11.03 -23.84 -0.89
CA LYS A 170 10.93 -24.42 0.47
C LYS A 170 10.90 -25.95 0.44
N LYS A 171 10.16 -26.54 -0.52
CA LYS A 171 10.10 -28.00 -0.69
C LYS A 171 11.43 -28.62 -1.14
N ILE A 172 12.17 -27.93 -2.02
CA ILE A 172 13.44 -28.43 -2.57
C ILE A 172 14.59 -28.25 -1.57
N LEU A 173 14.66 -27.08 -0.94
CA LEU A 173 15.81 -26.66 -0.13
C LEU A 173 15.66 -27.04 1.35
N GLY A 174 14.44 -27.28 1.84
CA GLY A 174 14.17 -27.58 3.25
C GLY A 174 14.81 -26.54 4.15
N ASP A 175 15.64 -26.99 5.09
CA ASP A 175 16.35 -26.15 6.06
C ASP A 175 17.36 -25.17 5.43
N SER A 176 17.74 -25.39 4.17
CA SER A 176 18.64 -24.48 3.44
C SER A 176 17.90 -23.32 2.76
N TYR A 177 16.57 -23.30 2.79
CA TYR A 177 15.79 -22.19 2.27
C TYR A 177 16.07 -20.92 3.08
N LYS A 178 16.35 -19.81 2.39
CA LYS A 178 16.54 -18.51 3.00
C LYS A 178 15.29 -17.66 2.78
N PRO A 179 14.50 -17.37 3.83
CA PRO A 179 13.32 -16.52 3.71
C PRO A 179 13.69 -15.11 3.23
N SER A 180 12.82 -14.52 2.42
CA SER A 180 12.94 -13.11 2.06
C SER A 180 12.47 -12.23 3.22
N ASP A 181 13.12 -11.08 3.43
CA ASP A 181 12.70 -10.08 4.41
C ASP A 181 11.58 -9.19 3.86
N ASP A 182 10.42 -9.79 3.58
CA ASP A 182 9.22 -9.07 3.14
C ASP A 182 7.95 -9.59 3.82
N ILE A 183 6.87 -8.80 3.74
CA ILE A 183 5.59 -9.11 4.38
C ILE A 183 4.95 -10.34 3.76
N LEU A 184 5.13 -10.57 2.46
CA LEU A 184 4.61 -11.74 1.77
C LEU A 184 5.19 -13.05 2.35
N GLU A 185 6.51 -13.11 2.56
CA GLU A 185 7.17 -14.24 3.22
C GLU A 185 6.67 -14.43 4.66
N PHE A 186 6.48 -13.33 5.40
CA PHE A 186 5.91 -13.36 6.74
C PHE A 186 4.46 -13.91 6.74
N TYR A 187 3.63 -13.54 5.77
CA TYR A 187 2.28 -14.10 5.64
C TYR A 187 2.33 -15.59 5.30
N MET A 188 3.26 -16.01 4.44
CA MET A 188 3.50 -17.42 4.14
C MET A 188 4.07 -18.23 5.31
N SER A 189 4.59 -17.58 6.36
CA SER A 189 5.10 -18.23 7.55
C SER A 189 4.08 -18.33 8.68
N GLN A 190 2.86 -17.80 8.50
CA GLN A 190 1.83 -17.89 9.54
C GLN A 190 1.33 -19.33 9.70
N PRO A 191 0.91 -19.75 10.92
CA PRO A 191 0.50 -21.13 11.18
C PRO A 191 -0.71 -21.62 10.36
N ASP A 192 -1.56 -20.70 9.93
CA ASP A 192 -2.77 -20.94 9.13
C ASP A 192 -2.50 -20.94 7.61
N PHE A 193 -1.26 -20.70 7.18
CA PHE A 193 -0.89 -20.78 5.78
C PHE A 193 -0.93 -22.23 5.28
N VAL A 194 -1.74 -22.49 4.24
CA VAL A 194 -1.87 -23.80 3.60
C VAL A 194 -1.26 -23.75 2.19
N PRO A 195 -0.03 -24.27 1.98
CA PRO A 195 0.66 -24.16 0.69
C PRO A 195 -0.09 -24.80 -0.49
N SER A 196 -0.92 -25.82 -0.24
CA SER A 196 -1.70 -26.50 -1.28
C SER A 196 -2.98 -25.77 -1.68
N ASN A 197 -3.41 -24.77 -0.92
CA ASN A 197 -4.65 -24.03 -1.16
C ASN A 197 -4.49 -22.55 -0.77
N VAL A 198 -3.58 -21.86 -1.45
CA VAL A 198 -3.30 -20.44 -1.18
C VAL A 198 -4.49 -19.57 -1.55
N ASN A 199 -5.03 -18.83 -0.58
CA ASN A 199 -6.05 -17.81 -0.82
C ASN A 199 -5.43 -16.48 -1.26
N TYR A 200 -5.16 -16.35 -2.56
CA TYR A 200 -4.54 -15.16 -3.14
C TYR A 200 -5.38 -13.88 -2.98
N ASN A 201 -6.71 -13.98 -2.93
CA ASN A 201 -7.58 -12.82 -2.72
C ASN A 201 -7.41 -12.27 -1.30
N TYR A 202 -7.36 -13.16 -0.31
CA TYR A 202 -7.11 -12.77 1.08
C TYR A 202 -5.73 -12.12 1.26
N PHE A 203 -4.68 -12.74 0.72
CA PHE A 203 -3.33 -12.16 0.76
C PHE A 203 -3.28 -10.79 0.09
N ALA A 204 -3.94 -10.66 -1.07
CA ALA A 204 -4.02 -9.40 -1.76
C ALA A 204 -4.76 -8.35 -0.90
N ASP A 205 -5.89 -8.67 -0.27
CA ASP A 205 -6.60 -7.72 0.59
C ASP A 205 -5.74 -7.22 1.76
N LEU A 206 -5.04 -8.13 2.44
CA LEU A 206 -4.14 -7.79 3.54
C LEU A 206 -3.02 -6.83 3.11
N LEU A 207 -2.34 -7.18 2.02
CA LEU A 207 -1.24 -6.37 1.48
C LEU A 207 -1.76 -5.04 0.95
N PHE A 208 -2.89 -5.05 0.24
CA PHE A 208 -3.48 -3.87 -0.38
C PHE A 208 -3.86 -2.82 0.67
N PHE A 209 -4.40 -3.24 1.81
CA PHE A 209 -4.65 -2.35 2.94
C PHE A 209 -3.36 -1.65 3.42
N LEU A 210 -2.30 -2.42 3.67
CA LEU A 210 -1.00 -1.87 4.09
C LEU A 210 -0.41 -0.92 3.04
N ILE A 211 -0.53 -1.27 1.76
CA ILE A 211 -0.06 -0.46 0.64
C ILE A 211 -0.79 0.88 0.59
N ILE A 212 -2.12 0.89 0.71
CA ILE A 212 -2.92 2.12 0.68
C ILE A 212 -2.54 3.04 1.83
N VAL A 213 -2.49 2.50 3.05
CA VAL A 213 -2.13 3.27 4.24
C VAL A 213 -0.72 3.83 4.12
N GLY A 214 0.24 3.01 3.66
CA GLY A 214 1.63 3.42 3.50
C GLY A 214 1.79 4.50 2.42
N ILE A 215 1.17 4.37 1.25
CA ILE A 215 1.29 5.37 0.18
C ILE A 215 0.65 6.69 0.60
N GLY A 216 -0.55 6.64 1.18
CA GLY A 216 -1.27 7.84 1.60
C GLY A 216 -0.54 8.64 2.68
N THR A 217 0.08 7.97 3.65
CA THR A 217 0.76 8.63 4.77
C THR A 217 2.21 8.98 4.45
N THR A 218 3.00 8.03 3.93
CA THR A 218 4.42 8.23 3.63
C THR A 218 4.63 9.12 2.40
N GLY A 219 3.83 8.94 1.33
CA GLY A 219 3.92 9.78 0.13
C GLY A 219 3.63 11.26 0.45
N LYS A 220 2.62 11.52 1.27
CA LYS A 220 2.29 12.85 1.78
C LYS A 220 3.39 13.42 2.68
N SER A 221 3.93 12.61 3.58
CA SER A 221 5.02 13.03 4.47
C SER A 221 6.27 13.41 3.67
N LEU A 222 6.61 12.62 2.64
CA LEU A 222 7.73 12.91 1.75
C LEU A 222 7.51 14.18 0.94
N ALA A 223 6.30 14.39 0.40
CA ALA A 223 5.97 15.63 -0.31
C ALA A 223 6.10 16.86 0.60
N ASN A 224 5.57 16.79 1.83
CA ASN A 224 5.67 17.86 2.82
C ASN A 224 7.12 18.13 3.22
N LEU A 225 7.93 17.09 3.40
CA LEU A 225 9.36 17.21 3.70
C LEU A 225 10.09 17.97 2.58
N LEU A 226 9.86 17.58 1.32
CA LEU A 226 10.48 18.25 0.17
C LEU A 226 10.05 19.71 0.07
N PHE A 227 8.76 20.01 0.28
CA PHE A 227 8.29 21.41 0.35
C PHE A 227 8.95 22.20 1.48
N GLY A 228 9.12 21.59 2.66
CA GLY A 228 9.74 22.24 3.82
C GLY A 228 11.24 22.51 3.62
N ILE A 229 11.95 21.64 2.91
CA ILE A 229 13.38 21.85 2.59
C ILE A 229 13.55 22.98 1.55
N ILE A 230 12.63 23.07 0.59
CA ILE A 230 12.73 24.02 -0.54
C ILE A 230 12.16 25.40 -0.17
N SER A 231 11.23 25.46 0.79
CA SER A 231 10.66 26.73 1.27
C SER A 231 11.52 27.23 2.44
N PRO A 232 12.34 28.29 2.28
CA PRO A 232 13.00 28.89 3.42
C PRO A 232 11.91 29.33 4.42
N LEU A 233 12.03 28.89 5.67
CA LEU A 233 11.22 29.44 6.77
C LEU A 233 11.42 30.98 6.79
N PRO A 234 10.34 31.77 6.94
CA PRO A 234 10.48 33.20 7.17
C PRO A 234 11.23 33.51 8.46
#